data_AF-K2EEH4-F1
#
_entry.id   AF-K2EEH4-F1
#
_cell.length_a   1.000
_cell.length_b   1.000
_cell.length_c   1.000
_cell.angle_alpha   90.00
_cell.angle_beta   90.00
_cell.angle_gamma   90.00
#
_symmetry.space_group_name_H-M   'P 1'
#
loop_
_entity.id
_entity.type
_entity.pdbx_description
1 polymer ?
#
loop_
_entity_poly.entity_id
_entity_poly.type
_entity_poly.pdbx_seq_one_letter_code
_entity_poly.pdbx_strand_id
1 'polypeptide(L)'
;MTILEALPTILATQGEQVSQFLSKSFMHRGIEIQTSALVRSIETQTDHVHITFSDGKTMDAEFALVAVGRQVYTDGLHLEKAGVLTHERGFIETNERMETGVPGIYAIGDVTGKWMLAHVASHQGVVAASNACGIEAKMHYEAVPAVVFTTPEIATVGYTVEEAKKAGFQAAKGWFPFPALGKAQAALETEGFAQIVFDEKTNQILGASVVGHEASNLIGEMALAIQNELTLESVIETIHAHPTMGESWHEAALMAYKTPIHLPPVKKR
;
A
#
# COMPACT_ATOMS: atom_id res chain seq x y z
N MET A 1 12.59 20.16 -5.69
CA MET A 1 11.50 19.92 -4.73
C MET A 1 12.08 19.20 -3.53
N THR A 2 11.69 19.59 -2.33
CA THR A 2 12.13 18.94 -1.08
C THR A 2 10.91 18.39 -0.35
N ILE A 3 10.93 17.10 -0.03
CA ILE A 3 9.89 16.42 0.76
C ILE A 3 10.35 16.40 2.22
N LEU A 4 9.52 16.92 3.11
CA LEU A 4 9.75 16.89 4.56
C LEU A 4 8.85 15.82 5.18
N GLU A 5 9.46 14.86 5.87
CA GLU A 5 8.77 13.75 6.53
C GLU A 5 9.15 13.74 8.01
N ALA A 6 8.16 13.75 8.89
CA ALA A 6 8.39 13.75 10.33
C ALA A 6 8.88 12.38 10.83
N LEU A 7 8.47 11.29 10.17
CA LEU A 7 8.92 9.94 10.46
C LEU A 7 10.35 9.68 9.94
N PRO A 8 11.03 8.62 10.42
CA PRO A 8 12.37 8.27 9.95
C PRO A 8 12.43 7.87 8.46
N THR A 9 11.31 7.47 7.88
CA THR A 9 11.20 6.98 6.49
C THR A 9 9.91 7.46 5.84
N ILE A 10 9.96 7.82 4.56
CA ILE A 10 8.75 7.96 3.75
C ILE A 10 8.06 6.60 3.58
N LEU A 11 6.76 6.58 3.24
CA LEU A 11 6.02 5.36 2.93
C LEU A 11 6.17 4.26 4.01
N ALA A 12 6.14 4.65 5.29
CA ALA A 12 6.38 3.73 6.41
C ALA A 12 5.44 2.51 6.40
N THR A 13 4.23 2.67 5.88
CA THR A 13 3.21 1.62 5.76
C THR A 13 3.44 0.63 4.61
N GLN A 14 4.32 0.94 3.65
CA GLN A 14 4.58 0.10 2.47
C GLN A 14 5.80 -0.82 2.65
N GLY A 15 6.46 -0.74 3.80
CA GLY A 15 7.65 -1.51 4.13
C GLY A 15 8.96 -0.86 3.71
N GLU A 16 10.03 -1.18 4.44
CA GLU A 16 11.34 -0.53 4.31
C GLU A 16 11.93 -0.63 2.91
N GLN A 17 11.82 -1.79 2.26
CA GLN A 17 12.40 -2.02 0.94
C GLN A 17 11.78 -1.12 -0.14
N VAL A 18 10.47 -0.91 -0.10
CA VAL A 18 9.74 -0.04 -1.03
C VAL A 18 10.15 1.41 -0.80
N SER A 19 10.16 1.84 0.47
CA SER A 19 10.57 3.17 0.90
C SER A 19 12.01 3.51 0.45
N GLN A 20 12.97 2.61 0.69
CA GLN A 20 14.36 2.78 0.28
C GLN A 20 14.51 2.87 -1.24
N PHE A 21 13.77 2.05 -1.99
CA PHE A 21 13.81 2.07 -3.45
C PHE A 21 13.33 3.41 -4.01
N LEU A 22 12.13 3.86 -3.58
CA LEU A 22 11.58 5.12 -4.05
C LEU A 22 12.46 6.31 -3.65
N SER A 23 13.00 6.29 -2.44
CA SER A 23 13.88 7.36 -1.97
C SER A 23 15.10 7.52 -2.89
N LYS A 24 15.73 6.41 -3.29
CA LYS A 24 16.86 6.43 -4.24
C LYS A 24 16.44 6.91 -5.63
N SER A 25 15.29 6.44 -6.13
CA SER A 25 14.72 6.87 -7.41
C SER A 25 14.50 8.38 -7.44
N PHE A 26 13.84 8.92 -6.40
CA PHE A 26 13.54 10.33 -6.26
C PHE A 26 14.80 11.19 -6.16
N MET A 27 15.79 10.77 -5.37
CA MET A 27 17.08 11.47 -5.30
C MET A 27 17.79 11.51 -6.66
N HIS A 28 17.77 10.43 -7.44
CA HIS A 28 18.35 10.42 -8.79
C HIS A 28 17.63 11.40 -9.74
N ARG A 29 16.35 11.67 -9.48
CA ARG A 29 15.51 12.64 -10.22
C ARG A 29 15.58 14.06 -9.65
N GLY A 30 16.47 14.34 -8.70
CA GLY A 30 16.66 15.67 -8.11
C GLY A 30 15.60 16.07 -7.08
N ILE A 31 14.87 15.11 -6.53
CA ILE A 31 13.96 15.31 -5.41
C ILE A 31 14.73 15.04 -4.11
N GLU A 32 14.82 16.05 -3.26
CA GLU A 32 15.41 15.90 -1.92
C GLU A 32 14.37 15.36 -0.95
N ILE A 33 14.77 14.48 -0.05
CA ILE A 33 13.92 13.94 1.00
C ILE A 33 14.63 14.16 2.33
N GLN A 34 14.00 14.89 3.24
CA GLN A 34 14.46 15.08 4.61
C GLN A 34 13.48 14.38 5.55
N THR A 35 13.92 13.25 6.10
CA THR A 35 13.16 12.50 7.11
C THR A 35 13.52 12.96 8.52
N SER A 36 12.74 12.56 9.53
CA SER A 36 12.86 13.06 10.90
C SER A 36 12.79 14.59 10.98
N ALA A 37 12.15 15.22 10.02
CA ALA A 37 12.06 16.66 9.83
C ALA A 37 10.70 17.15 10.33
N LEU A 38 10.61 17.44 11.63
CA LEU A 38 9.37 17.92 12.23
C LEU A 38 9.20 19.43 12.02
N VAL A 39 8.31 19.80 11.11
CA VAL A 39 7.92 21.20 10.86
C VAL A 39 7.04 21.71 12.00
N ARG A 40 7.40 22.87 12.55
CA ARG A 40 6.68 23.53 13.65
C ARG A 40 5.75 24.64 13.17
N SER A 41 6.21 25.46 12.23
CA SER A 41 5.40 26.52 11.62
C SER A 41 5.76 26.73 10.15
N ILE A 42 4.78 27.20 9.39
CA ILE A 42 4.92 27.67 8.02
C ILE A 42 4.27 29.05 7.98
N GLU A 43 5.04 30.07 7.67
CA GLU A 43 4.61 31.46 7.66
C GLU A 43 4.72 32.02 6.24
N THR A 44 3.61 32.52 5.70
CA THR A 44 3.61 33.16 4.38
C THR A 44 4.24 34.55 4.50
N GLN A 45 5.30 34.77 3.74
CA GLN A 45 5.95 36.07 3.55
C GLN A 45 5.51 36.67 2.20
N THR A 46 5.99 37.86 1.88
CA THR A 46 5.58 38.60 0.66
C THR A 46 5.86 37.82 -0.63
N ASP A 47 6.98 37.11 -0.72
CA ASP A 47 7.48 36.44 -1.93
C ASP A 47 7.87 34.96 -1.73
N HIS A 48 7.76 34.43 -0.50
CA HIS A 48 8.12 33.06 -0.17
C HIS A 48 7.33 32.55 1.05
N VAL A 49 7.51 31.28 1.41
CA VAL A 49 7.10 30.71 2.69
C VAL A 49 8.33 30.45 3.55
N HIS A 50 8.26 30.87 4.81
CA HIS A 50 9.28 30.61 5.81
C HIS A 50 8.87 29.41 6.67
N ILE A 51 9.70 28.39 6.71
CA ILE A 51 9.45 27.12 7.40
C ILE A 51 10.38 27.05 8.61
N THR A 52 9.81 26.84 9.79
CA THR A 52 10.59 26.60 11.03
C THR A 52 10.41 25.16 11.49
N PHE A 53 11.53 24.48 11.75
CA PHE A 53 11.56 23.13 12.28
C PHE A 53 11.57 23.13 13.82
N SER A 54 11.20 22.00 14.43
CA SER A 54 11.16 21.86 15.88
C SER A 54 12.54 21.98 16.55
N ASP A 55 13.62 21.70 15.82
CA ASP A 55 15.01 21.84 16.28
C ASP A 55 15.56 23.27 16.15
N GLY A 56 14.73 24.22 15.70
CA GLY A 56 15.08 25.63 15.54
C GLY A 56 15.75 25.96 14.20
N LYS A 57 15.99 24.97 13.32
CA LYS A 57 16.41 25.26 11.94
C LYS A 57 15.28 25.92 11.16
N THR A 58 15.64 26.58 10.08
CA THR A 58 14.70 27.23 9.17
C THR A 58 15.02 26.91 7.72
N MET A 59 14.02 27.08 6.84
CA MET A 59 14.14 26.92 5.40
C MET A 59 13.12 27.83 4.71
N ASP A 60 13.53 28.46 3.60
CA ASP A 60 12.62 29.22 2.75
C ASP A 60 12.30 28.44 1.48
N ALA A 61 11.07 28.57 0.97
CA ALA A 61 10.65 28.00 -0.29
C ALA A 61 9.66 28.93 -1.01
N GLU A 62 9.56 28.85 -2.33
CA GLU A 62 8.57 29.63 -3.09
C GLU A 62 7.12 29.21 -2.75
N PHE A 63 6.91 27.90 -2.56
CA PHE A 63 5.61 27.30 -2.24
C PHE A 63 5.76 26.16 -1.24
N ALA A 64 4.74 25.96 -0.39
CA ALA A 64 4.61 24.78 0.46
C ALA A 64 3.27 24.06 0.17
N LEU A 65 3.35 22.75 -0.08
CA LEU A 65 2.19 21.86 -0.12
C LEU A 65 2.10 21.10 1.21
N VAL A 66 1.03 21.34 1.97
CA VAL A 66 0.78 20.62 3.22
C VAL A 66 -0.04 19.36 2.93
N ALA A 67 0.63 18.20 2.94
CA ALA A 67 0.02 16.89 2.65
C ALA A 67 0.28 15.87 3.78
N VAL A 68 0.08 16.29 5.03
CA VAL A 68 0.42 15.50 6.25
C VAL A 68 -0.64 14.48 6.68
N GLY A 69 -1.73 14.36 5.92
CA GLY A 69 -2.81 13.41 6.21
C GLY A 69 -4.19 13.99 5.94
N ARG A 70 -5.21 13.26 6.40
CA ARG A 70 -6.63 13.61 6.27
C ARG A 70 -7.30 13.44 7.62
N GLN A 71 -8.39 14.17 7.83
CA GLN A 71 -9.29 14.02 8.96
C GLN A 71 -10.69 13.68 8.44
N VAL A 72 -11.44 12.90 9.22
CA VAL A 72 -12.84 12.61 8.91
C VAL A 72 -13.71 13.85 9.10
N TYR A 73 -14.75 13.95 8.28
CA TYR A 73 -15.71 15.04 8.33
C TYR A 73 -17.08 14.50 8.75
N THR A 74 -17.47 14.79 9.99
CA THR A 74 -18.76 14.38 10.57
C THR A 74 -19.64 15.57 10.95
N ASP A 75 -19.18 16.80 10.69
CA ASP A 75 -19.91 18.03 10.98
C ASP A 75 -21.24 18.07 10.20
N GLY A 76 -22.30 18.50 10.89
CA GLY A 76 -23.64 18.63 10.30
C GLY A 76 -24.41 17.31 10.12
N LEU A 77 -23.82 16.15 10.41
CA LEU A 77 -24.51 14.86 10.32
C LEU A 77 -25.50 14.60 11.47
N HIS A 78 -25.38 15.35 12.57
CA HIS A 78 -26.21 15.18 13.78
C HIS A 78 -26.26 13.73 14.29
N LEU A 79 -25.11 13.05 14.31
CA LEU A 79 -24.96 11.64 14.70
C LEU A 79 -25.58 11.35 16.07
N GLU A 80 -25.49 12.31 17.00
CA GLU A 80 -26.07 12.24 18.33
C GLU A 80 -27.60 12.07 18.31
N LYS A 81 -28.29 12.67 17.33
CA LYS A 81 -29.76 12.54 17.18
C LYS A 81 -30.14 11.16 16.67
N ALA A 82 -29.26 10.50 15.93
CA ALA A 82 -29.42 9.14 15.44
C ALA A 82 -28.92 8.08 16.45
N GLY A 83 -28.31 8.49 17.58
CA GLY A 83 -27.70 7.60 18.56
C GLY A 83 -26.37 6.99 18.11
N VAL A 84 -25.78 7.47 17.01
CA VAL A 84 -24.50 6.97 16.48
C VAL A 84 -23.36 7.61 17.26
N LEU A 85 -22.53 6.78 17.86
CA LEU A 85 -21.35 7.22 18.60
C LEU A 85 -20.14 7.33 17.67
N THR A 86 -19.32 8.35 17.92
CA THR A 86 -17.99 8.48 17.33
C THR A 86 -16.93 8.14 18.37
N HIS A 87 -15.85 7.50 17.94
CA HIS A 87 -14.69 7.16 18.78
C HIS A 87 -13.56 8.20 18.62
N GLU A 88 -12.35 7.81 19.02
CA GLU A 88 -11.14 8.62 18.88
C GLU A 88 -11.06 9.28 17.50
N ARG A 89 -10.67 10.56 17.47
CA ARG A 89 -10.49 11.35 16.23
C ARG A 89 -11.75 11.50 15.34
N GLY A 90 -12.93 11.13 15.84
CA GLY A 90 -14.22 11.35 15.17
C GLY A 90 -14.68 10.20 14.27
N PHE A 91 -14.03 9.04 14.32
CA PHE A 91 -14.41 7.88 13.51
C PHE A 91 -15.74 7.25 13.96
N ILE A 92 -16.53 6.74 13.01
CA ILE A 92 -17.74 5.96 13.27
C ILE A 92 -17.35 4.48 13.26
N GLU A 93 -17.50 3.82 14.41
CA GLU A 93 -17.21 2.38 14.50
C GLU A 93 -18.30 1.56 13.80
N THR A 94 -17.86 0.53 13.06
CA THR A 94 -18.74 -0.42 12.39
C THR A 94 -18.25 -1.85 12.56
N ASN A 95 -19.20 -2.79 12.62
CA ASN A 95 -18.90 -4.22 12.57
C ASN A 95 -18.50 -4.67 11.14
N GLU A 96 -18.26 -5.96 10.92
CA GLU A 96 -17.89 -6.51 9.60
C GLU A 96 -18.98 -6.36 8.52
N ARG A 97 -20.23 -6.10 8.94
CA ARG A 97 -21.39 -5.86 8.06
C ARG A 97 -21.54 -4.38 7.69
N MET A 98 -20.58 -3.54 8.11
CA MET A 98 -20.58 -2.08 8.00
C MET A 98 -21.69 -1.39 8.81
N GLU A 99 -22.34 -2.11 9.73
CA GLU A 99 -23.40 -1.58 10.59
C GLU A 99 -22.78 -0.91 11.83
N THR A 100 -23.34 0.23 12.23
CA THR A 100 -22.96 0.95 13.45
C THR A 100 -23.52 0.28 14.70
N GLY A 101 -23.29 0.87 15.88
CA GLY A 101 -23.97 0.44 17.11
C GLY A 101 -25.49 0.64 17.12
N VAL A 102 -26.04 1.37 16.14
CA VAL A 102 -27.49 1.57 15.97
C VAL A 102 -28.01 0.67 14.85
N PRO A 103 -28.93 -0.27 15.16
CA PRO A 103 -29.47 -1.18 14.15
C PRO A 103 -30.08 -0.45 12.95
N GLY A 104 -29.75 -0.90 11.74
CA GLY A 104 -30.22 -0.30 10.49
C GLY A 104 -29.48 0.98 10.07
N ILE A 105 -28.48 1.44 10.82
CA ILE A 105 -27.60 2.55 10.42
C ILE A 105 -26.21 2.01 10.09
N TYR A 106 -25.71 2.38 8.92
CA TYR A 106 -24.44 1.92 8.36
C TYR A 106 -23.49 3.11 8.13
N ALA A 107 -22.18 2.85 8.15
CA ALA A 107 -21.16 3.83 7.78
C ALA A 107 -20.07 3.16 6.94
N ILE A 108 -19.57 3.88 5.92
CA ILE A 108 -18.60 3.39 4.94
C ILE A 108 -17.57 4.46 4.60
N GLY A 109 -16.44 4.04 4.05
CA GLY A 109 -15.35 4.87 3.60
C GLY A 109 -14.58 5.52 4.75
N ASP A 110 -13.97 6.67 4.45
CA ASP A 110 -13.02 7.36 5.31
C ASP A 110 -13.55 7.60 6.74
N VAL A 111 -14.85 7.83 6.92
CA VAL A 111 -15.47 8.07 8.24
C VAL A 111 -15.35 6.89 9.20
N THR A 112 -15.13 5.68 8.68
CA THR A 112 -14.92 4.48 9.50
C THR A 112 -13.52 4.41 10.12
N GLY A 113 -12.56 5.18 9.56
CA GLY A 113 -11.16 5.15 9.98
C GLY A 113 -10.41 3.85 9.64
N LYS A 114 -11.06 2.88 9.00
CA LYS A 114 -10.44 1.57 8.67
C LYS A 114 -9.43 1.71 7.53
N TRP A 115 -9.86 2.26 6.40
CA TRP A 115 -9.04 2.49 5.21
C TRP A 115 -9.56 3.69 4.43
N MET A 116 -8.70 4.67 4.16
CA MET A 116 -9.06 5.88 3.42
C MET A 116 -8.75 5.75 1.92
N LEU A 117 -9.40 4.77 1.28
CA LEU A 117 -9.19 4.42 -0.13
C LEU A 117 -10.54 4.28 -0.85
N ALA A 118 -10.65 4.84 -2.05
CA ALA A 118 -11.91 4.91 -2.78
C ALA A 118 -12.49 3.53 -3.14
N HIS A 119 -11.66 2.58 -3.57
CA HIS A 119 -12.08 1.20 -3.87
C HIS A 119 -12.53 0.46 -2.61
N VAL A 120 -11.92 0.74 -1.46
CA VAL A 120 -12.37 0.18 -0.17
C VAL A 120 -13.72 0.78 0.23
N ALA A 121 -13.88 2.10 0.15
CA ALA A 121 -15.15 2.76 0.43
C ALA A 121 -16.29 2.22 -0.46
N SER A 122 -16.00 2.01 -1.75
CA SER A 122 -16.95 1.44 -2.71
C SER A 122 -17.36 0.02 -2.33
N HIS A 123 -16.40 -0.85 -1.97
CA HIS A 123 -16.68 -2.22 -1.56
C HIS A 123 -17.45 -2.27 -0.23
N GLN A 124 -17.09 -1.44 0.74
CA GLN A 124 -17.84 -1.27 1.98
C GLN A 124 -19.29 -0.84 1.71
N GLY A 125 -19.51 0.04 0.73
CA GLY A 125 -20.85 0.41 0.27
C GLY A 125 -21.69 -0.77 -0.22
N VAL A 126 -21.08 -1.67 -1.00
CA VAL A 126 -21.76 -2.91 -1.45
C VAL A 126 -22.12 -3.82 -0.27
N VAL A 127 -21.20 -3.98 0.70
CA VAL A 127 -21.45 -4.78 1.92
C VAL A 127 -22.57 -4.17 2.76
N ALA A 128 -22.55 -2.85 3.00
CA ALA A 128 -23.58 -2.15 3.74
C ALA A 128 -24.95 -2.26 3.05
N ALA A 129 -25.02 -2.02 1.74
CA ALA A 129 -26.26 -2.09 0.96
C ALA A 129 -26.84 -3.52 0.93
N SER A 130 -25.98 -4.54 0.81
CA SER A 130 -26.42 -5.95 0.88
C SER A 130 -27.09 -6.25 2.21
N ASN A 131 -26.45 -5.86 3.32
CA ASN A 131 -26.98 -6.08 4.65
C ASN A 131 -28.26 -5.29 4.93
N ALA A 132 -28.35 -4.04 4.46
CA ALA A 132 -29.57 -3.23 4.55
C ALA A 132 -30.75 -3.88 3.78
N CYS A 133 -30.46 -4.64 2.73
CA CYS A 133 -31.44 -5.42 1.96
C CYS A 133 -31.69 -6.84 2.50
N GLY A 134 -31.10 -7.20 3.66
CA GLY A 134 -31.25 -8.53 4.27
C GLY A 134 -30.38 -9.63 3.63
N ILE A 135 -29.41 -9.27 2.79
CA ILE A 135 -28.42 -10.19 2.21
C ILE A 135 -27.18 -10.18 3.10
N GLU A 136 -26.81 -11.33 3.66
CA GLU A 136 -25.62 -11.42 4.52
C GLU A 136 -24.34 -11.19 3.71
N ALA A 137 -23.59 -10.16 4.08
CA ALA A 137 -22.30 -9.84 3.50
C ALA A 137 -21.33 -9.38 4.60
N LYS A 138 -20.05 -9.70 4.45
CA LYS A 138 -18.98 -9.30 5.37
C LYS A 138 -17.83 -8.67 4.61
N MET A 139 -17.21 -7.69 5.26
CA MET A 139 -16.02 -7.03 4.75
C MET A 139 -14.77 -7.81 5.17
N HIS A 140 -13.91 -8.09 4.19
CA HIS A 140 -12.60 -8.71 4.35
C HIS A 140 -11.53 -7.68 3.96
N TYR A 141 -10.50 -7.52 4.78
CA TYR A 141 -9.48 -6.48 4.62
C TYR A 141 -8.09 -7.04 4.33
N GLU A 142 -7.94 -8.36 4.28
CA GLU A 142 -6.69 -9.09 4.13
C GLU A 142 -6.03 -8.83 2.77
N ALA A 143 -6.83 -8.54 1.73
CA ALA A 143 -6.38 -8.36 0.35
C ALA A 143 -6.69 -6.95 -0.22
N VAL A 144 -6.55 -5.90 0.60
CA VAL A 144 -6.73 -4.52 0.14
C VAL A 144 -5.47 -4.01 -0.57
N PRO A 145 -5.51 -3.72 -1.89
CA PRO A 145 -4.38 -3.11 -2.56
C PRO A 145 -4.26 -1.62 -2.20
N ALA A 146 -3.03 -1.14 -2.06
CA ALA A 146 -2.69 0.26 -1.91
C ALA A 146 -1.69 0.66 -3.00
N VAL A 147 -1.95 1.79 -3.67
CA VAL A 147 -1.16 2.24 -4.83
C VAL A 147 -0.71 3.68 -4.62
N VAL A 148 0.56 3.94 -4.88
CA VAL A 148 1.14 5.29 -4.99
C VAL A 148 1.51 5.51 -6.45
N PHE A 149 0.75 6.38 -7.12
CA PHE A 149 0.86 6.66 -8.56
C PHE A 149 2.01 7.63 -8.88
N THR A 150 3.19 7.33 -8.36
CA THR A 150 4.44 8.04 -8.68
C THR A 150 5.10 7.46 -9.93
N THR A 151 6.25 7.99 -10.31
CA THR A 151 7.13 7.36 -11.30
C THR A 151 8.46 7.03 -10.61
N PRO A 152 8.81 5.75 -10.43
CA PRO A 152 8.00 4.56 -10.73
C PRO A 152 6.75 4.46 -9.84
N GLU A 153 5.74 3.74 -10.31
CA GLU A 153 4.55 3.43 -9.50
C GLU A 153 4.93 2.44 -8.40
N ILE A 154 4.14 2.45 -7.32
CA ILE A 154 4.24 1.48 -6.23
C ILE A 154 2.86 0.90 -6.00
N ALA A 155 2.78 -0.41 -5.87
CA ALA A 155 1.58 -1.09 -5.42
C ALA A 155 1.91 -2.19 -4.41
N THR A 156 1.10 -2.30 -3.37
CA THR A 156 1.24 -3.28 -2.30
C THR A 156 -0.10 -3.89 -1.95
N VAL A 157 -0.11 -5.14 -1.48
CA VAL A 157 -1.30 -5.80 -0.94
C VAL A 157 -0.89 -6.82 0.13
N GLY A 158 -1.74 -7.04 1.13
CA GLY A 158 -1.47 -7.97 2.21
C GLY A 158 -0.29 -7.57 3.10
N TYR A 159 0.38 -8.56 3.69
CA TYR A 159 1.43 -8.34 4.67
C TYR A 159 2.80 -8.04 4.05
N THR A 160 3.55 -7.14 4.69
CA THR A 160 5.01 -7.13 4.61
C THR A 160 5.60 -8.36 5.32
N VAL A 161 6.89 -8.65 5.09
CA VAL A 161 7.58 -9.75 5.81
C VAL A 161 7.59 -9.51 7.32
N GLU A 162 7.78 -8.26 7.76
CA GLU A 162 7.77 -7.93 9.20
C GLU A 162 6.38 -8.12 9.82
N GLU A 163 5.32 -7.67 9.13
CA GLU A 163 3.94 -7.85 9.60
C GLU A 163 3.55 -9.32 9.63
N ALA A 164 3.88 -10.09 8.59
CA ALA A 164 3.61 -11.52 8.54
C ALA A 164 4.31 -12.28 9.68
N LYS A 165 5.57 -11.94 10.00
CA LYS A 165 6.28 -12.50 11.16
C LYS A 165 5.63 -12.11 12.49
N LYS A 166 5.20 -10.85 12.63
CA LYS A 166 4.46 -10.39 13.82
C LYS A 166 3.11 -11.09 13.98
N ALA A 167 2.47 -11.45 12.88
CA ALA A 167 1.24 -12.23 12.85
C ALA A 167 1.44 -13.74 13.12
N GLY A 168 2.69 -14.19 13.29
CA GLY A 168 3.02 -15.57 13.67
C GLY A 168 3.31 -16.53 12.51
N PHE A 169 3.35 -16.03 11.26
CA PHE A 169 3.73 -16.83 10.11
C PHE A 169 5.23 -17.07 10.05
N GLN A 170 5.63 -18.19 9.43
CA GLN A 170 7.03 -18.41 9.07
C GLN A 170 7.30 -17.71 7.73
N ALA A 171 7.33 -16.38 7.75
CA ALA A 171 7.30 -15.61 6.51
C ALA A 171 8.67 -15.48 5.85
N ALA A 172 8.69 -15.76 4.54
CA ALA A 172 9.80 -15.50 3.63
C ALA A 172 9.33 -14.68 2.43
N LYS A 173 10.26 -14.36 1.51
CA LYS A 173 9.95 -13.59 0.31
C LYS A 173 10.62 -14.12 -0.95
N GLY A 174 9.91 -14.09 -2.06
CA GLY A 174 10.44 -14.18 -3.42
C GLY A 174 10.58 -12.79 -4.02
N TRP A 175 11.63 -12.56 -4.80
CA TRP A 175 11.93 -11.24 -5.35
C TRP A 175 12.48 -11.35 -6.77
N PHE A 176 11.96 -10.55 -7.68
CA PHE A 176 12.38 -10.51 -9.08
C PHE A 176 12.63 -9.07 -9.58
N PRO A 177 13.85 -8.75 -10.07
CA PRO A 177 14.22 -7.45 -10.61
C PRO A 177 13.67 -7.22 -12.02
N PHE A 178 13.06 -6.06 -12.27
CA PHE A 178 12.63 -5.67 -13.63
C PHE A 178 13.78 -5.52 -14.64
N PRO A 179 15.03 -5.20 -14.26
CA PRO A 179 16.15 -5.29 -15.20
C PRO A 179 16.38 -6.68 -15.80
N ALA A 180 15.91 -7.76 -15.15
CA ALA A 180 15.99 -9.12 -15.69
C ALA A 180 14.77 -9.49 -16.56
N LEU A 181 13.78 -8.61 -16.68
CA LEU A 181 12.55 -8.87 -17.42
C LEU A 181 12.66 -8.35 -18.86
N GLY A 182 12.52 -9.25 -19.84
CA GLY A 182 12.61 -8.91 -21.26
C GLY A 182 11.61 -7.82 -21.70
N LYS A 183 10.37 -7.86 -21.19
CA LYS A 183 9.37 -6.83 -21.48
C LYS A 183 9.77 -5.45 -20.94
N ALA A 184 10.29 -5.38 -19.72
CA ALA A 184 10.76 -4.12 -19.11
C ALA A 184 11.92 -3.51 -19.90
N GLN A 185 12.85 -4.36 -20.38
CA GLN A 185 13.92 -3.93 -21.30
C GLN A 185 13.36 -3.36 -22.60
N ALA A 186 12.41 -4.05 -23.23
CA ALA A 186 11.80 -3.60 -24.47
C ALA A 186 10.98 -2.29 -24.32
N ALA A 187 10.41 -2.06 -23.14
CA ALA A 187 9.67 -0.85 -22.81
C ALA A 187 10.57 0.31 -22.33
N LEU A 188 11.88 0.07 -22.11
CA LEU A 188 12.80 1.01 -21.45
C LEU A 188 12.37 1.39 -20.03
N GLU A 189 11.70 0.47 -19.35
CA GLU A 189 11.06 0.65 -18.05
C GLU A 189 11.63 -0.36 -17.03
N THR A 190 12.96 -0.42 -16.95
CA THR A 190 13.68 -1.42 -16.16
C THR A 190 13.79 -1.06 -14.69
N GLU A 191 13.38 0.12 -14.27
CA GLU A 191 13.41 0.52 -12.87
C GLU A 191 12.28 -0.18 -12.11
N GLY A 192 12.62 -1.15 -11.26
CA GLY A 192 11.61 -1.81 -10.45
C GLY A 192 11.90 -3.23 -10.02
N PHE A 193 10.92 -3.83 -9.35
CA PHE A 193 10.88 -5.22 -8.95
C PHE A 193 9.45 -5.68 -8.62
N ALA A 194 9.23 -6.99 -8.68
CA ALA A 194 8.09 -7.66 -8.07
C ALA A 194 8.55 -8.51 -6.87
N GLN A 195 7.75 -8.55 -5.81
CA GLN A 195 8.04 -9.28 -4.58
C GLN A 195 6.78 -9.96 -4.05
N ILE A 196 6.91 -11.24 -3.68
CA ILE A 196 5.87 -12.02 -3.02
C ILE A 196 6.33 -12.34 -1.59
N VAL A 197 5.45 -12.16 -0.61
CA VAL A 197 5.60 -12.59 0.78
C VAL A 197 4.74 -13.83 0.98
N PHE A 198 5.30 -14.89 1.56
CA PHE A 198 4.61 -16.17 1.72
C PHE A 198 4.97 -16.86 3.04
N ASP A 199 4.11 -17.76 3.49
CA ASP A 199 4.39 -18.64 4.64
C ASP A 199 5.17 -19.88 4.20
N GLU A 200 6.36 -20.10 4.76
CA GLU A 200 7.22 -21.25 4.40
C GLU A 200 6.63 -22.61 4.78
N LYS A 201 5.64 -22.67 5.68
CA LYS A 201 5.01 -23.93 6.08
C LYS A 201 3.96 -24.41 5.09
N THR A 202 3.19 -23.47 4.55
CA THR A 202 2.01 -23.76 3.71
C THR A 202 2.16 -23.32 2.25
N ASN A 203 3.19 -22.52 1.95
CA ASN A 203 3.38 -21.80 0.69
C ASN A 203 2.25 -20.81 0.36
N GLN A 204 1.35 -20.51 1.30
CA GLN A 204 0.30 -19.51 1.14
C GLN A 204 0.91 -18.13 0.87
N ILE A 205 0.37 -17.42 -0.11
CA ILE A 205 0.73 -16.02 -0.39
C ILE A 205 0.08 -15.13 0.65
N LEU A 206 0.90 -14.37 1.36
CA LEU A 206 0.49 -13.51 2.48
C LEU A 206 0.47 -12.03 2.10
N GLY A 207 1.24 -11.66 1.08
CA GLY A 207 1.38 -10.27 0.64
C GLY A 207 2.21 -10.17 -0.62
N ALA A 208 2.15 -9.01 -1.26
CA ALA A 208 2.96 -8.72 -2.42
C ALA A 208 3.26 -7.22 -2.50
N SER A 209 4.39 -6.89 -3.13
CA SER A 209 4.73 -5.53 -3.52
C SER A 209 5.35 -5.50 -4.90
N VAL A 210 5.00 -4.48 -5.67
CA VAL A 210 5.59 -4.21 -6.98
C VAL A 210 5.91 -2.73 -7.08
N VAL A 211 7.10 -2.44 -7.56
CA VAL A 211 7.57 -1.08 -7.86
C VAL A 211 8.02 -1.08 -9.30
N GLY A 212 7.57 -0.12 -10.10
CA GLY A 212 7.94 -0.01 -11.51
C GLY A 212 6.74 0.21 -12.42
N HIS A 213 6.96 0.02 -13.71
CA HIS A 213 5.95 0.21 -14.74
C HIS A 213 4.77 -0.75 -14.56
N GLU A 214 3.55 -0.21 -14.69
CA GLU A 214 2.27 -0.93 -14.50
C GLU A 214 2.05 -1.55 -13.12
N ALA A 215 2.78 -1.13 -12.07
CA ALA A 215 2.61 -1.66 -10.71
C ALA A 215 1.14 -1.66 -10.25
N SER A 216 0.40 -0.58 -10.55
CA SER A 216 -1.03 -0.45 -10.23
C SER A 216 -1.92 -1.51 -10.90
N ASN A 217 -1.57 -1.97 -12.10
CA ASN A 217 -2.31 -3.02 -12.81
C ASN A 217 -1.88 -4.42 -12.34
N LEU A 218 -0.58 -4.60 -12.12
CA LEU A 218 0.01 -5.90 -11.74
C LEU A 218 -0.48 -6.38 -10.38
N ILE A 219 -0.68 -5.48 -9.41
CA ILE A 219 -1.05 -5.85 -8.04
C ILE A 219 -2.39 -6.56 -7.93
N GLY A 220 -3.28 -6.37 -8.92
CA GLY A 220 -4.61 -6.97 -8.93
C GLY A 220 -4.58 -8.50 -8.89
N GLU A 221 -3.60 -9.12 -9.55
CA GLU A 221 -3.43 -10.58 -9.54
C GLU A 221 -3.10 -11.09 -8.14
N MET A 222 -2.18 -10.42 -7.43
CA MET A 222 -1.80 -10.80 -6.07
C MET A 222 -2.91 -10.50 -5.06
N ALA A 223 -3.70 -9.44 -5.26
CA ALA A 223 -4.89 -9.19 -4.46
C ALA A 223 -5.90 -10.35 -4.60
N LEU A 224 -6.14 -10.82 -5.82
CA LEU A 224 -6.98 -12.00 -6.05
C LEU A 224 -6.39 -13.26 -5.40
N ALA A 225 -5.08 -13.47 -5.52
CA ALA A 225 -4.40 -14.62 -4.95
C ALA A 225 -4.54 -14.68 -3.41
N ILE A 226 -4.29 -13.56 -2.72
CA ILE A 226 -4.41 -13.47 -1.25
C ILE A 226 -5.86 -13.64 -0.82
N GLN A 227 -6.81 -13.02 -1.53
CA GLN A 227 -8.24 -13.12 -1.22
C GLN A 227 -8.76 -14.57 -1.30
N ASN A 228 -8.12 -15.42 -2.09
CA ASN A 228 -8.48 -16.83 -2.28
C ASN A 228 -7.47 -17.79 -1.62
N GLU A 229 -6.60 -17.29 -0.74
CA GLU A 229 -5.61 -18.08 -0.01
C GLU A 229 -4.72 -18.95 -0.93
N LEU A 230 -4.43 -18.47 -2.15
CA LEU A 230 -3.63 -19.21 -3.11
C LEU A 230 -2.17 -19.36 -2.64
N THR A 231 -1.52 -20.40 -3.15
CA THR A 231 -0.12 -20.71 -2.83
C THR A 231 0.83 -20.28 -3.96
N LEU A 232 2.14 -20.30 -3.67
CA LEU A 232 3.17 -20.07 -4.69
C LEU A 232 3.01 -20.99 -5.91
N GLU A 233 2.67 -22.26 -5.69
CA GLU A 233 2.44 -23.25 -6.74
C GLU A 233 1.32 -22.82 -7.69
N SER A 234 0.28 -22.15 -7.19
CA SER A 234 -0.82 -21.66 -8.03
C SER A 234 -0.31 -20.64 -9.07
N VAL A 235 0.64 -19.77 -8.67
CA VAL A 235 1.27 -18.79 -9.57
C VAL A 235 2.29 -19.47 -10.50
N ILE A 236 3.03 -20.46 -10.00
CA ILE A 236 4.02 -21.20 -10.79
C ILE A 236 3.35 -22.06 -11.87
N GLU A 237 2.23 -22.72 -11.57
CA GLU A 237 1.52 -23.56 -12.55
C GLU A 237 0.70 -22.73 -13.55
N THR A 238 0.47 -21.45 -13.26
CA THR A 238 -0.22 -20.54 -14.16
C THR A 238 0.69 -20.13 -15.33
N ILE A 239 0.22 -20.37 -16.55
CA ILE A 239 0.90 -19.93 -17.77
C ILE A 239 0.71 -18.43 -17.95
N HIS A 240 1.75 -17.65 -17.63
CA HIS A 240 1.77 -16.21 -17.85
C HIS A 240 2.12 -15.90 -19.32
N ALA A 241 1.50 -14.88 -19.89
CA ALA A 241 1.78 -14.46 -21.26
C ALA A 241 3.20 -13.87 -21.37
N HIS A 242 3.91 -14.22 -22.44
CA HIS A 242 5.26 -13.73 -22.72
C HIS A 242 5.33 -13.01 -24.08
N PRO A 243 6.00 -11.84 -24.19
CA PRO A 243 6.61 -11.06 -23.11
C PRO A 243 5.60 -10.07 -22.48
N THR A 244 5.47 -10.06 -21.15
CA THR A 244 4.61 -9.11 -20.42
C THR A 244 5.24 -8.61 -19.12
N MET A 245 4.68 -7.57 -18.50
CA MET A 245 5.05 -7.20 -17.13
C MET A 245 4.52 -8.22 -16.11
N GLY A 246 3.38 -8.86 -16.42
CA GLY A 246 2.70 -9.84 -15.57
C GLY A 246 3.53 -11.07 -15.23
N GLU A 247 4.35 -11.56 -16.16
CA GLU A 247 5.23 -12.73 -15.90
C GLU A 247 6.29 -12.48 -14.80
N SER A 248 6.45 -11.24 -14.33
CA SER A 248 7.25 -10.95 -13.14
C SER A 248 6.73 -11.61 -11.86
N TRP A 249 5.42 -11.87 -11.74
CA TRP A 249 4.86 -12.64 -10.62
C TRP A 249 5.29 -14.10 -10.66
N HIS A 250 5.25 -14.71 -11.84
CA HIS A 250 5.76 -16.06 -12.06
C HIS A 250 7.23 -16.17 -11.66
N GLU A 251 8.07 -15.25 -12.10
CA GLU A 251 9.49 -15.24 -11.74
C GLU A 251 9.72 -14.99 -10.24
N ALA A 252 8.96 -14.08 -9.62
CA ALA A 252 9.04 -13.85 -8.17
C ALA A 252 8.64 -15.10 -7.38
N ALA A 253 7.64 -15.86 -7.85
CA ALA A 253 7.22 -17.13 -7.25
C ALA A 253 8.28 -18.23 -7.45
N LEU A 254 8.88 -18.37 -8.64
CA LEU A 254 9.99 -19.29 -8.87
C LEU A 254 11.22 -18.95 -8.01
N MET A 255 11.49 -17.67 -7.80
CA MET A 255 12.53 -17.21 -6.88
C MET A 255 12.23 -17.57 -5.43
N ALA A 256 10.98 -17.43 -4.97
CA ALA A 256 10.54 -17.92 -3.66
C ALA A 256 10.72 -19.44 -3.53
N TYR A 257 10.35 -20.17 -4.58
CA TYR A 257 10.42 -21.64 -4.66
C TYR A 257 11.83 -22.17 -4.97
N LYS A 258 12.82 -21.28 -5.12
CA LYS A 258 14.24 -21.61 -5.39
C LYS A 258 14.46 -22.40 -6.69
N THR A 259 13.65 -22.14 -7.71
CA THR A 259 13.71 -22.78 -9.03
C THR A 259 13.75 -21.75 -10.18
N PRO A 260 14.67 -20.77 -10.13
CA PRO A 260 14.68 -19.70 -11.13
C PRO A 260 15.01 -20.23 -12.53
N ILE A 261 14.36 -19.64 -13.54
CA ILE A 261 14.62 -19.93 -14.96
C ILE A 261 15.36 -18.78 -15.65
N HIS A 262 15.08 -17.52 -15.27
CA HIS A 262 15.69 -16.32 -15.87
C HIS A 262 16.69 -15.60 -14.97
N LEU A 263 16.99 -16.16 -13.79
CA LEU A 263 18.04 -15.69 -12.90
C LEU A 263 18.99 -16.82 -12.51
N PRO A 264 20.27 -16.53 -12.19
CA PRO A 264 21.17 -17.52 -11.65
C PRO A 264 20.59 -18.17 -10.38
N PRO A 265 20.83 -19.47 -10.16
CA PRO A 265 20.39 -20.13 -8.94
C PRO A 265 21.00 -19.46 -7.70
N VAL A 266 20.19 -19.33 -6.65
CA VAL A 266 20.63 -18.76 -5.38
C VAL A 266 21.71 -19.66 -4.79
N LYS A 267 22.94 -19.15 -4.65
CA LYS A 267 24.05 -19.90 -4.03
C LYS A 267 23.64 -20.31 -2.61
N LYS A 268 23.65 -21.61 -2.33
CA LYS A 268 23.59 -22.11 -0.93
C LYS A 268 24.83 -21.60 -0.21
N ARG A 269 24.65 -20.71 0.77
CA ARG A 269 25.70 -20.32 1.73
C ARG A 269 25.83 -21.39 2.80
#